data_AF-B8MS18-F1
#
_entry.id   AF-B8MS18-F1
#
_cell.length_a   1.000
_cell.length_b   1.000
_cell.length_c   1.000
_cell.angle_alpha   90.00
_cell.angle_beta   90.00
_cell.angle_gamma   90.00
#
_symmetry.space_group_name_H-M   'P 1'
#
loop_
_entity.id
_entity.type
_entity.pdbx_description
1 polymer ?
#
loop_
_entity_poly.entity_id
_entity_poly.type
_entity_poly.pdbx_seq_one_letter_code
_entity_poly.pdbx_strand_id
1 'polypeptide(L)'
;MDCDGLERIIDYTFKDRNLLNEALHQTQNKRLALLGDKVVALMLIDSWYQTGGSCYDGNSLLQHAASNEAMANRAIQTHLKDMVRRQSHQSPSTHGLATDFEAVVGAVWIDCGKDLQTLEKVIRQLYVE
;
A
#
# COMPACT_ATOMS: atom_id res chain seq x y z
N MET A 1 -7.00 8.36 -18.30
CA MET A 1 -6.55 8.48 -16.90
C MET A 1 -5.32 7.60 -16.79
N ASP A 2 -4.17 8.19 -16.46
CA ASP A 2 -2.85 7.57 -16.67
C ASP A 2 -2.55 6.53 -15.60
N CYS A 3 -3.07 5.30 -15.79
CA CYS A 3 -2.74 4.16 -14.95
C CYS A 3 -1.22 3.87 -14.94
N ASP A 4 -0.50 4.33 -15.97
CA ASP A 4 0.95 4.22 -16.06
C ASP A 4 1.66 5.08 -14.99
N GLY A 5 0.98 6.09 -14.43
CA GLY A 5 1.51 6.92 -13.36
C GLY A 5 1.77 6.13 -12.07
N LEU A 6 0.80 5.31 -11.64
CA LEU A 6 0.98 4.46 -10.45
C LEU A 6 2.07 3.42 -10.70
N GLU A 7 2.03 2.71 -11.81
CA GLU A 7 2.98 1.64 -12.14
C GLU A 7 4.43 2.13 -12.18
N ARG A 8 4.66 3.39 -12.60
CA ARG A 8 5.98 4.04 -12.51
C ARG A 8 6.39 4.35 -11.07
N ILE A 9 5.47 4.80 -10.21
CA ILE A 9 5.76 5.11 -8.80
C ILE A 9 6.19 3.86 -8.04
N ILE A 10 5.51 2.74 -8.26
CA ILE A 10 5.79 1.49 -7.54
C ILE A 10 6.77 0.56 -8.27
N ASP A 11 7.28 0.98 -9.43
CA ASP A 11 8.14 0.17 -10.32
C ASP A 11 7.58 -1.25 -10.56
N TYR A 12 6.27 -1.32 -10.84
CA TYR A 12 5.54 -2.57 -11.00
C TYR A 12 4.47 -2.44 -12.07
N THR A 13 4.49 -3.34 -13.05
CA THR A 13 3.47 -3.43 -14.10
C THR A 13 2.47 -4.52 -13.76
N PHE A 14 1.20 -4.13 -13.61
CA PHE A 14 0.09 -5.04 -13.36
C PHE A 14 -0.22 -5.89 -14.59
N LYS A 15 -0.33 -7.20 -14.38
CA LYS A 15 -0.83 -8.17 -15.37
C LYS A 15 -2.34 -8.08 -15.48
N ASP A 16 -3.04 -7.94 -14.35
CA ASP A 16 -4.49 -7.78 -14.27
C ASP A 16 -4.89 -6.30 -14.13
N ARG A 17 -5.35 -5.73 -15.24
CA ARG A 17 -5.83 -4.34 -15.28
C ARG A 17 -7.13 -4.13 -14.51
N ASN A 18 -7.95 -5.16 -14.31
CA ASN A 18 -9.17 -5.02 -13.52
C ASN A 18 -8.81 -4.82 -12.05
N LEU A 19 -7.80 -5.54 -11.58
CA LEU A 19 -7.32 -5.44 -10.21
C LEU A 19 -6.72 -4.05 -9.91
N LEU A 20 -5.92 -3.51 -10.84
CA LEU A 20 -5.45 -2.13 -10.77
C LEU A 20 -6.62 -1.12 -10.74
N ASN A 21 -7.62 -1.31 -11.60
CA ASN A 21 -8.80 -0.44 -11.62
C ASN A 21 -9.62 -0.53 -10.33
N GLU A 22 -9.75 -1.72 -9.73
CA GLU A 22 -10.43 -1.93 -8.45
C GLU A 22 -9.70 -1.18 -7.33
N ALA A 23 -8.37 -1.29 -7.26
CA ALA A 23 -7.54 -0.60 -6.27
C ALA A 23 -7.68 0.93 -6.35
N LEU A 24 -7.71 1.46 -7.58
CA LEU A 24 -7.82 2.90 -7.85
C LEU A 24 -9.25 3.44 -7.80
N HIS A 25 -10.25 2.62 -7.45
CA HIS A 25 -11.64 3.06 -7.36
C HIS A 25 -12.09 3.12 -5.90
N GLN A 26 -12.22 4.33 -5.35
CA GLN A 26 -12.44 4.59 -3.91
C GLN A 26 -13.58 3.76 -3.28
N THR A 27 -14.66 3.49 -4.01
CA THR A 27 -15.81 2.73 -3.47
C THR A 27 -15.69 1.22 -3.60
N GLN A 28 -14.71 0.71 -4.37
CA GLN A 28 -14.53 -0.72 -4.65
C GLN A 28 -13.29 -1.28 -3.96
N ASN A 29 -12.32 -0.42 -3.61
CA ASN A 29 -11.00 -0.83 -3.14
C ASN A 29 -10.93 -1.41 -1.72
N LYS A 30 -12.02 -1.39 -0.95
CA LYS A 30 -12.02 -1.76 0.49
C LYS A 30 -11.61 -3.20 0.78
N ARG A 31 -11.95 -4.14 -0.11
CA ARG A 31 -11.55 -5.56 0.08
C ARG A 31 -10.05 -5.73 -0.12
N LEU A 32 -9.50 -5.06 -1.12
CA LEU A 32 -8.06 -5.00 -1.36
C LEU A 32 -7.35 -4.28 -0.22
N ALA A 33 -7.92 -3.20 0.31
CA ALA A 33 -7.35 -2.47 1.44
C ALA A 33 -7.24 -3.34 2.70
N LEU A 34 -8.31 -4.04 3.07
CA LEU A 34 -8.26 -4.94 4.22
C LEU A 34 -7.19 -6.04 4.08
N LEU A 35 -7.02 -6.58 2.87
CA LEU A 35 -5.94 -7.53 2.58
C LEU A 35 -4.56 -6.85 2.68
N GLY A 36 -4.43 -5.68 2.07
CA GLY A 36 -3.22 -4.87 2.02
C GLY A 36 -2.71 -4.47 3.39
N ASP A 37 -3.58 -4.04 4.31
CA ASP A 37 -3.26 -3.75 5.71
C ASP A 37 -2.50 -4.91 6.36
N LYS A 38 -3.02 -6.14 6.22
CA LYS A 38 -2.38 -7.34 6.78
C LYS A 38 -1.10 -7.72 6.06
N VAL A 39 -1.01 -7.44 4.76
CA VAL A 39 0.19 -7.66 3.96
C VAL A 39 1.31 -6.69 4.34
N VAL A 40 1.01 -5.40 4.55
CA VAL A 40 1.97 -4.41 5.07
C VAL A 40 2.47 -4.84 6.44
N ALA A 41 1.57 -5.20 7.36
CA ALA A 41 1.95 -5.68 8.68
C ALA A 41 2.84 -6.92 8.64
N LEU A 42 2.53 -7.89 7.77
CA LEU A 42 3.35 -9.08 7.57
C LEU A 42 4.75 -8.71 7.09
N MET A 43 4.88 -7.86 6.07
CA MET A 43 6.18 -7.45 5.53
C MET A 43 7.07 -6.78 6.59
N LEU A 44 6.48 -5.90 7.40
CA LEU A 44 7.21 -5.21 8.47
C LEU A 44 7.68 -6.18 9.55
N ILE A 45 6.82 -7.10 9.98
CA ILE A 45 7.17 -8.10 11.00
C ILE A 45 8.14 -9.14 10.48
N ASP A 46 8.03 -9.57 9.22
CA ASP A 46 8.98 -10.51 8.61
C ASP A 46 10.39 -9.90 8.55
N SER A 47 10.50 -8.64 8.10
CA SER A 47 11.77 -7.91 8.10
C SER A 47 12.33 -7.71 9.51
N TRP A 48 11.49 -7.34 10.48
CA TRP A 48 11.92 -7.19 11.87
C TRP A 48 12.37 -8.53 12.48
N TYR A 49 11.67 -9.64 12.22
CA TYR A 49 11.98 -10.95 12.79
C TYR A 49 13.41 -11.39 12.46
N GLN A 50 13.87 -11.12 11.23
CA GLN A 50 15.22 -11.43 10.76
C GLN A 50 16.33 -10.66 11.52
N THR A 51 16.00 -9.56 12.21
CA THR A 51 16.97 -8.76 12.97
C THR A 51 17.33 -9.36 14.33
N GLY A 52 16.52 -10.30 14.84
CA GLY A 52 16.64 -10.81 16.21
C GLY A 52 16.23 -9.81 17.30
N GLY A 53 15.56 -8.71 16.95
CA GLY A 53 15.09 -7.69 17.88
C GLY A 53 14.03 -8.20 18.86
N SER A 54 13.71 -7.40 19.88
CA SER A 54 12.73 -7.78 20.90
C SER A 54 11.29 -7.62 20.38
N CYS A 55 10.33 -8.39 20.93
CA CYS A 55 8.92 -8.25 20.56
C CYS A 55 8.38 -6.82 20.78
N TYR A 56 8.95 -6.09 21.73
CA TYR A 56 8.62 -4.68 21.96
C TYR A 56 9.00 -3.81 20.74
N ASP A 57 10.20 -4.04 20.18
CA ASP A 57 10.67 -3.31 19.00
C ASP A 57 9.80 -3.62 17.77
N GLY A 58 9.42 -4.88 17.59
CA GLY A 58 8.53 -5.30 16.50
C GLY A 58 7.13 -4.68 16.60
N ASN A 59 6.55 -4.65 17.81
CA ASN A 59 5.27 -4.00 18.02
C ASN A 59 5.36 -2.48 17.81
N SER A 60 6.45 -1.86 18.27
CA SER A 60 6.71 -0.44 18.05
C SER A 60 6.84 -0.14 16.55
N LEU A 61 7.54 -0.97 15.78
CA LEU A 61 7.64 -0.82 14.32
C LEU A 61 6.25 -0.82 13.66
N LEU A 62 5.38 -1.78 13.99
CA LEU A 62 4.02 -1.82 13.46
C LEU A 62 3.22 -0.57 13.79
N GLN A 63 3.25 -0.14 15.05
CA GLN A 63 2.51 1.05 15.49
C GLN A 63 2.93 2.33 14.75
N HIS A 64 4.21 2.44 14.36
CA HIS A 64 4.70 3.62 13.66
C HIS A 64 4.55 3.49 12.15
N ALA A 65 4.97 2.38 11.54
CA ALA A 65 5.07 2.23 10.08
C ALA A 65 3.79 1.72 9.40
N ALA A 66 2.91 1.00 10.12
CA ALA A 66 1.63 0.51 9.62
C ALA A 66 0.43 1.30 10.17
N SER A 67 0.65 2.47 10.77
CA SER A 67 -0.46 3.34 11.17
C SER A 67 -1.14 3.98 9.97
N ASN A 68 -2.43 4.29 10.10
CA ASN A 68 -3.15 5.07 9.08
C ASN A 68 -2.47 6.42 8.79
N GLU A 69 -1.89 7.06 9.80
CA GLU A 69 -1.18 8.33 9.63
C GLU A 69 0.08 8.14 8.78
N ALA A 70 0.90 7.14 9.08
CA ALA A 70 2.08 6.83 8.27
C ALA A 70 1.71 6.48 6.83
N MET A 71 0.73 5.61 6.61
CA MET A 71 0.29 5.22 5.28
C MET A 71 -0.33 6.39 4.50
N ALA A 72 -1.11 7.24 5.16
CA ALA A 72 -1.64 8.45 4.54
C ALA A 72 -0.53 9.42 4.13
N ASN A 73 0.47 9.62 4.98
CA ASN A 73 1.64 10.45 4.69
C ASN A 73 2.41 9.90 3.48
N ARG A 74 2.63 8.57 3.41
CA ARG A 74 3.24 7.93 2.25
C ARG A 74 2.40 8.09 0.98
N ALA A 75 1.08 7.93 1.05
CA ALA A 75 0.19 8.15 -0.09
C ALA A 75 0.24 9.60 -0.64
N ILE A 76 0.50 10.59 0.24
CA ILE A 76 0.70 11.99 -0.16
C ILE A 76 2.08 12.17 -0.79
N GLN A 77 3.15 11.69 -0.14
CA GLN A 77 4.54 11.87 -0.59
C GLN A 77 4.81 11.20 -1.94
N THR A 78 4.20 10.04 -2.18
CA THR A 78 4.34 9.28 -3.43
C THR A 78 3.38 9.74 -4.53
N HIS A 79 2.54 10.75 -4.27
CA HIS A 79 1.47 11.19 -5.17
C HIS A 79 0.40 10.12 -5.51
N LEU A 80 0.38 8.99 -4.79
CA LEU A 80 -0.62 7.94 -4.95
C LEU A 80 -2.04 8.50 -4.77
N LYS A 81 -2.22 9.46 -3.84
CA LYS A 81 -3.51 10.11 -3.58
C LYS A 81 -4.20 10.67 -4.84
N ASP A 82 -3.40 11.08 -5.83
CA ASP A 82 -3.83 11.76 -7.05
C ASP A 82 -4.24 10.76 -8.14
N MET A 83 -3.86 9.48 -7.98
CA MET A 83 -4.17 8.39 -8.93
C MET A 83 -5.55 7.76 -8.66
N VAL A 84 -6.11 7.96 -7.47
CA VAL A 84 -7.38 7.34 -7.06
C VAL A 84 -8.58 8.12 -7.60
N ARG A 85 -9.50 7.39 -8.23
CA ARG A 85 -10.80 7.89 -8.69
C ARG A 85 -11.72 8.10 -7.51
N ARG A 86 -11.96 9.36 -7.18
CA ARG A 86 -12.85 9.77 -6.08
C ARG A 86 -14.19 10.24 -6.63
N GLN A 87 -15.27 9.94 -5.90
CA GLN A 87 -16.62 10.41 -6.23
C GLN A 87 -16.91 11.81 -5.67
N SER A 88 -16.15 12.23 -4.66
CA SER A 88 -16.30 13.53 -4.01
C SER A 88 -15.13 14.45 -4.36
N HIS A 89 -15.41 15.75 -4.48
CA HIS A 89 -14.39 16.79 -4.62
C HIS A 89 -13.75 17.19 -3.28
N GLN A 90 -14.20 16.61 -2.17
CA GLN A 90 -13.59 16.84 -0.86
C GLN A 90 -12.23 16.15 -0.76
N SER A 91 -11.29 16.80 -0.08
CA SER A 91 -10.00 16.20 0.25
C SER A 91 -10.22 14.90 1.04
N PRO A 92 -9.50 13.81 0.71
CA PRO A 92 -9.63 12.56 1.42
C PRO A 92 -9.15 12.69 2.87
N SER A 93 -9.81 11.98 3.78
CA SER A 93 -9.37 11.88 5.18
C SER A 93 -8.09 11.03 5.29
N THR A 94 -7.39 11.12 6.42
CA THR A 94 -6.24 10.25 6.74
C THR A 94 -6.60 8.78 6.57
N HIS A 95 -7.76 8.36 7.08
CA HIS A 95 -8.22 6.98 6.91
C HIS A 95 -8.45 6.62 5.44
N GLY A 96 -9.06 7.51 4.64
CA GLY A 96 -9.27 7.27 3.21
C GLY A 96 -7.96 7.14 2.43
N LEU A 97 -6.97 8.00 2.72
CA LEU A 97 -5.64 7.91 2.12
C LEU A 97 -4.91 6.62 2.49
N ALA A 98 -5.02 6.19 3.75
CA ALA A 98 -4.48 4.90 4.20
C ALA A 98 -5.14 3.73 3.47
N THR A 99 -6.47 3.73 3.37
CA THR A 99 -7.23 2.71 2.62
C THR A 99 -6.79 2.63 1.16
N ASP A 100 -6.53 3.76 0.51
CA ASP A 100 -6.05 3.78 -0.87
C ASP A 100 -4.64 3.17 -1.01
N PHE A 101 -3.75 3.49 -0.07
CA PHE A 101 -2.41 2.90 0.00
C PHE A 101 -2.48 1.38 0.18
N GLU A 102 -3.23 0.93 1.17
CA GLU A 102 -3.45 -0.49 1.45
C GLU A 102 -4.04 -1.22 0.25
N ALA A 103 -4.99 -0.61 -0.45
CA ALA A 103 -5.61 -1.23 -1.62
C ALA A 103 -4.62 -1.48 -2.76
N VAL A 104 -3.70 -0.55 -3.01
CA VAL A 104 -2.64 -0.75 -4.00
C VAL A 104 -1.73 -1.90 -3.58
N VAL A 105 -1.31 -1.95 -2.31
CA VAL A 105 -0.50 -3.05 -1.80
C VAL A 105 -1.22 -4.39 -1.92
N GLY A 106 -2.51 -4.45 -1.56
CA GLY A 106 -3.34 -5.64 -1.68
C GLY A 106 -3.52 -6.10 -3.13
N ALA A 107 -3.61 -5.16 -4.08
CA ALA A 107 -3.67 -5.45 -5.50
C ALA A 107 -2.35 -6.05 -6.01
N VAL A 108 -1.21 -5.43 -5.71
CA VAL A 108 0.11 -5.95 -6.08
C VAL A 108 0.30 -7.36 -5.53
N TRP A 109 -0.07 -7.59 -4.27
CA TRP A 109 0.03 -8.90 -3.63
C TRP A 109 -0.69 -10.02 -4.38
N ILE A 110 -1.89 -9.73 -4.92
CA ILE A 110 -2.65 -10.69 -5.72
C ILE A 110 -2.05 -10.82 -7.13
N ASP A 111 -1.70 -9.72 -7.78
CA ASP A 111 -1.19 -9.71 -9.15
C ASP A 111 0.19 -10.38 -9.30
N CYS A 112 1.05 -10.22 -8.29
CA CYS A 112 2.37 -10.85 -8.26
C CYS A 112 2.30 -12.34 -7.92
N GLY A 113 1.12 -12.90 -7.66
CA GLY A 113 0.95 -14.29 -7.29
C GLY A 113 1.45 -14.61 -5.88
N LYS A 114 1.34 -13.63 -4.95
CA LYS A 114 1.80 -13.74 -3.57
C LYS A 114 3.31 -13.92 -3.43
N ASP A 115 4.08 -13.34 -4.36
CA ASP A 115 5.52 -13.31 -4.30
C ASP A 115 6.01 -12.18 -3.38
N LEU A 116 6.52 -12.57 -2.21
CA LEU A 116 7.05 -11.66 -1.20
C LEU A 116 8.23 -10.83 -1.73
N GLN A 117 9.08 -11.38 -2.60
CA GLN A 117 10.25 -10.64 -3.11
C GLN A 117 9.84 -9.50 -4.03
N THR A 118 8.87 -9.73 -4.91
CA THR A 118 8.28 -8.69 -5.75
C THR A 118 7.57 -7.63 -4.90
N LEU A 119 6.81 -8.07 -3.90
CA LEU A 119 6.13 -7.16 -3.00
C LEU A 119 7.11 -6.29 -2.19
N GLU A 120 8.21 -6.85 -1.71
CA GLU A 120 9.23 -6.11 -0.97
C GLU A 120 9.81 -4.96 -1.81
N LYS A 121 10.07 -5.19 -3.11
CA LYS A 121 10.53 -4.14 -4.02
C LYS A 121 9.53 -3.00 -4.13
N VAL A 122 8.24 -3.32 -4.23
CA VAL A 122 7.15 -2.33 -4.28
C VAL A 122 7.04 -1.56 -2.96
N ILE A 123 7.05 -2.26 -1.82
CA ILE A 123 6.98 -1.63 -0.49
C ILE A 123 8.18 -0.70 -0.28
N ARG A 124 9.37 -1.09 -0.74
CA ARG A 124 10.54 -0.19 -0.71
C ARG A 124 10.23 1.11 -1.44
N GLN A 125 9.70 1.08 -2.68
CA GLN A 125 9.34 2.30 -3.42
C GLN A 125 8.30 3.18 -2.68
N LEU A 126 7.38 2.55 -1.96
CA LEU A 126 6.33 3.25 -1.22
C LEU A 126 6.80 3.84 0.13
N TYR A 127 7.87 3.29 0.70
CA TYR A 127 8.41 3.67 2.00
C TYR A 127 9.82 4.28 1.94
N VAL A 128 10.37 4.59 0.75
CA VAL A 128 11.69 5.19 0.60
C VAL A 128 11.78 6.50 1.42
N GLU A 129 12.90 6.66 2.13
CA GLU A 129 13.35 7.93 2.74
C GLU A 129 14.00 8.84 1.70
#